data_AF-A0A7Y4R5M7-F1
#
_entry.id   AF-A0A7Y4R5M7-F1
#
_cell.length_a   1.000
_cell.length_b   1.000
_cell.length_c   1.000
_cell.angle_alpha   90.00
_cell.angle_beta   90.00
_cell.angle_gamma   90.00
#
_symmetry.space_group_name_H-M   'P 1'
#
loop_
_entity.id
_entity.type
_entity.pdbx_description
1 polymer ?
#
loop_
_entity_poly.entity_id
_entity_poly.type
_entity_poly.pdbx_seq_one_letter_code
_entity_poly.pdbx_strand_id
1 'polypeptide(L)' 'MKHETIPGFDCVAYKWKVQSEIYEKIKDMTVEEEIAYFRQAAETGPFAHLLGPEYYKNARTPTPRR' A
#
# COMPACT_ATOMS: atom_id res chain seq x y z
N MET A 1 3.72 -14.21 20.86
CA MET A 1 2.52 -13.34 20.95
C MET A 1 1.34 -14.13 20.42
N LYS A 2 0.26 -14.29 21.19
CA LYS A 2 -0.97 -14.88 20.67
C LYS A 2 -1.70 -13.76 19.92
N HIS A 3 -1.90 -13.93 18.61
CA HIS A 3 -2.73 -12.99 17.86
C HIS A 3 -4.18 -13.22 18.25
N GLU A 4 -4.75 -12.33 19.07
CA GLU A 4 -6.16 -12.36 19.37
C GLU A 4 -6.94 -11.89 18.13
N THR A 5 -7.88 -12.72 17.68
CA THR A 5 -8.82 -12.34 16.63
C THR A 5 -9.71 -11.21 17.15
N ILE A 6 -9.80 -10.09 16.42
CA ILE A 6 -10.73 -9.01 16.74
C ILE A 6 -12.15 -9.55 16.50
N PRO A 7 -13.02 -9.69 17.52
CA PRO A 7 -14.36 -10.24 17.33
C PRO A 7 -15.15 -9.44 16.29
N GLY A 8 -15.72 -10.13 15.30
CA GLY A 8 -16.47 -9.51 14.21
C GLY A 8 -15.62 -8.88 13.09
N PHE A 9 -14.29 -8.92 13.18
CA PHE A 9 -13.42 -8.44 12.10
C PHE A 9 -13.20 -9.50 11.03
N ASP A 10 -13.78 -9.26 9.85
CA ASP A 10 -13.49 -10.04 8.66
C ASP A 10 -12.33 -9.40 7.88
N CYS A 11 -11.15 -10.00 8.01
CA CYS A 11 -9.96 -9.51 7.32
C CYS A 11 -10.02 -9.68 5.80
N VAL A 12 -10.80 -10.64 5.29
CA VAL A 12 -10.94 -10.89 3.85
C VAL A 12 -11.86 -9.83 3.26
N ALA A 13 -13.05 -9.63 3.84
CA ALA A 13 -13.97 -8.58 3.41
C ALA A 13 -13.33 -7.19 3.48
N TYR A 14 -12.58 -6.91 4.56
CA TYR A 14 -11.83 -5.66 4.70
C TYR A 14 -10.82 -5.47 3.56
N LYS A 15 -10.00 -6.49 3.27
CA LYS A 15 -9.02 -6.44 2.18
C LYS A 15 -9.69 -6.22 0.84
N TRP A 16 -10.78 -6.93 0.53
CA TRP A 16 -11.52 -6.75 -0.72
C TRP A 16 -12.01 -5.33 -0.90
N LYS A 17 -12.65 -4.76 0.13
CA LYS A 17 -13.15 -3.40 0.10
C LYS A 17 -12.02 -2.40 -0.15
N VAL A 18 -10.95 -2.44 0.64
CA VAL A 18 -9.81 -1.52 0.50
C VAL A 18 -9.16 -1.68 -0.87
N GLN A 19 -8.96 -2.91 -1.35
CA GLN A 19 -8.38 -3.17 -2.67
C GLN A 19 -9.25 -2.60 -3.79
N SER A 20 -10.58 -2.73 -3.70
CA SER A 20 -11.51 -2.15 -4.69
C SER A 20 -11.47 -0.63 -4.70
N GLU A 21 -11.39 0.01 -3.53
CA GLU A 21 -11.30 1.46 -3.42
C GLU A 21 -9.98 1.99 -3.96
N ILE A 22 -8.88 1.27 -3.75
CA ILE A 22 -7.57 1.60 -4.33
C ILE A 22 -7.62 1.42 -5.85
N TYR A 23 -8.16 0.29 -6.33
CA TYR A 23 -8.26 0.00 -7.76
C TYR A 23 -9.06 1.08 -8.50
N GLU A 24 -10.25 1.45 -8.03
CA GLU A 24 -11.07 2.48 -8.66
C GLU A 24 -10.36 3.86 -8.74
N LYS A 25 -9.45 4.14 -7.79
CA LYS A 25 -8.65 5.38 -7.79
C LYS A 25 -7.50 5.34 -8.81
N ILE A 26 -6.89 4.17 -9.02
CA ILE A 26 -5.64 4.06 -9.81
C ILE A 26 -5.83 3.40 -11.18
N LYS A 27 -7.01 2.83 -11.49
CA LYS A 27 -7.24 2.01 -12.69
C LYS A 27 -6.94 2.70 -14.03
N ASP A 28 -7.01 4.03 -14.06
CA ASP A 28 -6.76 4.85 -15.26
C ASP A 28 -5.40 5.58 -15.19
N MET A 29 -4.59 5.35 -14.16
CA MET A 29 -3.27 5.95 -14.00
C MET A 29 -2.23 5.24 -14.88
N THR A 30 -1.27 6.02 -15.36
CA THR A 30 -0.01 5.49 -15.89
C THR A 30 0.80 4.82 -14.79
N VAL A 31 1.78 4.00 -15.17
CA VAL A 31 2.65 3.31 -14.20
C VAL A 31 3.39 4.31 -13.31
N GLU A 32 3.83 5.43 -13.88
CA GLU A 32 4.51 6.51 -13.19
C GLU A 32 3.60 7.18 -12.15
N GLU A 33 2.34 7.40 -12.51
CA GLU A 33 1.32 7.97 -11.62
C GLU A 33 0.94 7.00 -10.50
N GLU A 34 0.79 5.70 -10.79
CA GLU A 34 0.57 4.67 -9.77
C GLU A 34 1.73 4.66 -8.74
N ILE A 35 2.98 4.68 -9.23
CA ILE A 35 4.17 4.71 -8.37
C ILE A 35 4.18 5.97 -7.50
N ALA A 36 3.88 7.14 -8.09
CA ALA A 36 3.82 8.40 -7.36
C ALA A 36 2.73 8.36 -6.27
N TYR A 37 1.54 7.83 -6.61
CA TYR A 37 0.44 7.66 -5.67
C TYR A 37 0.84 6.81 -4.47
N PHE A 38 1.46 5.63 -4.69
CA PHE A 38 1.87 4.76 -3.59
C PHE A 38 3.02 5.33 -2.76
N ARG A 39 3.96 6.05 -3.38
CA ARG A 39 5.04 6.74 -2.65
C ARG A 39 4.46 7.82 -1.74
N GLN A 40 3.59 8.66 -2.25
CA GLN A 40 2.93 9.69 -1.46
C GLN A 40 2.14 9.08 -0.30
N ALA A 41 1.35 8.03 -0.56
CA ALA A 41 0.57 7.34 0.47
C ALA A 41 1.47 6.73 1.57
N ALA A 42 2.64 6.22 1.20
CA ALA A 42 3.62 5.68 2.15
C ALA A 42 4.25 6.80 3.01
N GLU A 43 4.60 7.93 2.41
CA GLU A 43 5.22 9.09 3.08
C GLU A 43 4.27 9.83 4.01
N THR A 44 2.98 9.89 3.70
CA THR A 44 1.98 10.64 4.49
C THR A 44 1.12 9.76 5.38
N GLY A 45 1.32 8.43 5.34
CA GLY A 45 0.51 7.47 6.08
C GLY A 45 0.77 7.50 7.59
N PRO A 46 -0.14 6.94 8.41
CA PRO A 46 0.04 6.86 9.86
C PRO A 46 1.30 6.07 10.29
N PHE A 47 1.80 5.23 9.39
CA PHE A 47 3.00 4.42 9.57
C PHE A 47 4.23 4.99 8.85
N ALA A 48 4.17 6.22 8.33
CA ALA A 48 5.30 6.83 7.63
C ALA A 48 6.58 6.88 8.46
N HIS A 49 6.45 7.09 9.78
CA HIS A 49 7.57 7.07 10.72
C HIS A 49 8.31 5.72 10.81
N LEU A 50 7.69 4.63 10.33
CA LEU A 50 8.32 3.31 10.24
C LEU A 50 9.19 3.16 8.99
N LEU A 51 9.06 4.06 8.01
CA LEU A 51 9.89 4.08 6.80
C LEU A 51 11.15 4.87 7.12
N GLY A 52 12.21 4.16 7.51
CA GLY A 52 13.52 4.77 7.73
C GLY A 52 14.21 5.21 6.43
N PRO A 53 15.29 6.00 6.50
CA PRO A 53 16.07 6.42 5.33
C PRO A 53 16.58 5.26 4.47
N GLU A 54 16.74 4.08 5.05
CA GLU A 54 17.14 2.84 4.38
C GLU A 54 16.08 2.29 3.42
N TYR A 55 14.79 2.55 3.67
CA TYR A 55 13.70 2.08 2.81
C TYR A 55 13.83 2.68 1.40
N TYR A 56 14.05 3.99 1.32
CA TYR A 56 14.20 4.69 0.03
C TYR A 56 15.55 4.44 -0.65
N LYS A 57 16.61 4.11 0.10
CA LYS A 57 17.92 3.72 -0.45
C LYS A 57 17.90 2.33 -1.11
N ASN A 58 17.07 1.43 -0.59
CA ASN A 58 16.97 0.04 -1.05
C ASN A 58 15.71 -0.25 -1.88
N ALA A 59 14.87 0.75 -2.12
CA ALA A 59 13.70 0.61 -2.96
C ALA A 59 14.15 0.16 -4.36
N ARG A 60 13.93 -1.12 -4.67
CA ARG A 60 14.27 -1.69 -5.98
C ARG A 60 13.62 -0.83 -7.06
N THR A 61 14.34 -0.61 -8.15
CA THR A 61 13.75 -0.13 -9.39
C THR A 61 12.53 -1.00 -9.71
N PRO A 62 11.35 -0.40 -9.99
CA PRO A 62 10.18 -1.19 -10.36
C PRO A 62 10.55 -2.06 -11.56
N THR A 63 10.45 -3.38 -11.41
CA THR A 63 10.55 -4.28 -12.56
C THR A 63 9.40 -3.95 -13.53
N PRO A 64 9.67 -3.80 -14.83
CA PRO A 64 8.61 -3.62 -15.82
C PRO A 64 7.59 -4.76 -15.65
N ARG A 65 6.30 -4.43 -15.49
CA ARG A 65 5.25 -5.44 -15.52
C ARG A 65 5.25 -6.05 -16.94
N ARG A 66 5.37 -7.37 -17.02
CA ARG A 66 5.34 -8.12 -18.29
C ARG A 66 3.95 -8.11 -18.90
#